data_AF-A0A953WPY0-F1
#
_entry.id   AF-A0A953WPY0-F1
#
_cell.length_a   1.000
_cell.length_b   1.000
_cell.length_c   1.000
_cell.angle_alpha   90.00
_cell.angle_beta   90.00
_cell.angle_gamma   90.00
#
_symmetry.space_group_name_H-M   'P 1'
#
loop_
_entity.id
_entity.type
_entity.pdbx_description
1 polymer ?
#
loop_
_entity_poly.entity_id
_entity_poly.type
_entity_poly.pdbx_seq_one_letter_code
_entity_poly.pdbx_strand_id
1 'polypeptide(L)'
;MSLPGLVCLAFVWSGILWLAATLLCRLKPSPRAAQAIWRVAAAMVLAPFAASLVVPGLPQAAGAALPDLPVLEPLMVAPVAGEVATKAAPVRLPDPATLVICILIIGWTVRLVLWIVSQVRLQRLKRRAFSSRRDVRHWAEALGIRRAPDVRIVPAGPAFLAGVVRRSIYVPSALAMGTDTHQILVHELVHLKRGDLVARPLERLVADIFWFSPFAWWIRDQLDYWREAAVDEAAAEITGDRIAYARALTSAARVSRLEAMLPVAAFTLRKEGTLKMRLTELLTEPARRPRRLGLAAAAALVLATPLALAQGMLIKGAGAAPGGDVHYGHAVLDKATLTSAYGARVDPLTKKEAWHMGVDLAAPKDTPVYAPAAGMVVFAGDKQGYGNVVELQVSDQVKLRFGQLATIAVQEGETVKAGDRLGGVGASGRATGVHLHLEVWHGAQSYDPMEEDGLVLADDLTIMASSGAKPPVAPLAPAAPAEPNAVETPEPAPAPAPPAAPAAPEAPTYVVPAACEGVMNWIETSPLPASWTERLEKARAANKAAGLSLKEDLNLDEVSYPHPSYPVAAASEGRSAMCEVLFDLGTEGLPKNVVARCSDPAFEASAAELPGAQFEPVRDANGT
;
A
#
# COMPACT_ATOMS: atom_id res chain seq x y z
N MET A 1 -4.91 21.15 -3.51
CA MET A 1 -5.51 20.07 -2.70
C MET A 1 -4.91 20.05 -1.30
N SER A 2 -5.76 19.93 -0.28
CA SER A 2 -5.32 19.67 1.09
C SER A 2 -4.67 18.29 1.21
N LEU A 3 -3.80 18.09 2.21
CA LEU A 3 -3.16 16.79 2.45
C LEU A 3 -4.15 15.61 2.59
N PRO A 4 -5.31 15.76 3.28
CA PRO A 4 -6.36 14.75 3.27
C PRO A 4 -6.86 14.42 1.85
N GLY A 5 -7.01 15.44 0.99
CA GLY A 5 -7.39 15.24 -0.42
C GLY A 5 -6.38 14.38 -1.18
N LEU A 6 -5.07 14.58 -0.95
CA LEU A 6 -4.02 13.74 -1.56
C LEU A 6 -4.10 12.28 -1.11
N VAL A 7 -4.40 12.04 0.17
CA VAL A 7 -4.60 10.68 0.72
C VAL A 7 -5.83 10.01 0.09
N CYS A 8 -6.95 10.73 -0.02
CA CYS A 8 -8.15 10.23 -0.69
C CYS A 8 -7.89 9.90 -2.17
N LEU A 9 -7.18 10.79 -2.88
CA LEU A 9 -6.80 10.56 -4.27
C LEU A 9 -5.92 9.32 -4.41
N ALA A 10 -4.90 9.16 -3.54
CA ALA A 10 -4.05 7.97 -3.51
C ALA A 10 -4.87 6.68 -3.36
N PHE A 11 -5.85 6.71 -2.44
CA PHE A 11 -6.71 5.57 -2.15
C PHE A 11 -7.59 5.20 -3.35
N VAL A 12 -8.32 6.18 -3.91
CA VAL A 12 -9.19 5.96 -5.08
C VAL A 12 -8.38 5.51 -6.29
N TRP A 13 -7.25 6.16 -6.55
CA TRP A 13 -6.38 5.84 -7.69
C TRP A 13 -5.80 4.42 -7.59
N SER A 14 -5.28 4.04 -6.43
CA SER A 14 -4.77 2.67 -6.21
C SER A 14 -5.88 1.62 -6.34
N GLY A 15 -7.12 1.94 -5.95
CA GLY A 15 -8.30 1.09 -6.16
C GLY A 15 -8.64 0.88 -7.64
N ILE A 16 -8.64 1.94 -8.44
CA ILE A 16 -8.86 1.87 -9.89
C ILE A 16 -7.80 1.00 -10.56
N LEU A 17 -6.52 1.23 -10.23
CA LEU A 17 -5.41 0.45 -10.77
C LEU A 17 -5.50 -1.03 -10.41
N TRP A 18 -5.86 -1.34 -9.16
CA TRP A 18 -6.07 -2.71 -8.70
C TRP A 18 -7.22 -3.39 -9.47
N LEU A 19 -8.35 -2.71 -9.65
CA LEU A 19 -9.49 -3.24 -10.38
C LEU A 19 -9.14 -3.50 -11.85
N ALA A 20 -8.51 -2.52 -12.51
CA ALA A 20 -8.08 -2.64 -13.90
C ALA A 20 -7.10 -3.80 -14.09
N ALA A 21 -6.05 -3.89 -13.27
CA ALA A 21 -5.08 -5.00 -13.31
C ALA A 21 -5.75 -6.37 -13.06
N THR A 22 -6.70 -6.43 -12.14
CA THR A 22 -7.49 -7.64 -11.86
C THR A 22 -8.31 -8.07 -13.07
N LEU A 23 -9.04 -7.13 -13.71
CA LEU A 23 -9.83 -7.40 -14.90
C LEU A 23 -8.97 -7.88 -16.07
N LEU A 24 -7.80 -7.27 -16.28
CA LEU A 24 -6.84 -7.71 -17.29
C LEU A 24 -6.32 -9.13 -17.00
N CYS A 25 -6.07 -9.45 -15.72
CA CYS A 25 -5.65 -10.80 -15.33
C CYS A 25 -6.76 -11.86 -15.45
N ARG A 26 -8.05 -11.48 -15.49
CA ARG A 26 -9.15 -12.43 -15.79
C ARG A 26 -9.07 -13.00 -17.21
N LEU A 27 -8.35 -12.34 -18.12
CA LEU A 27 -8.05 -12.86 -19.45
C LEU A 27 -7.09 -14.07 -19.43
N LYS A 28 -6.62 -14.47 -18.23
CA LYS A 28 -5.62 -15.50 -17.97
C LYS A 28 -4.37 -15.32 -18.87
N PRO A 29 -3.68 -14.18 -18.75
CA PRO A 29 -2.38 -13.99 -19.38
C PRO A 29 -1.35 -14.98 -18.79
N SER A 30 -0.22 -15.18 -19.47
CA SER A 30 0.86 -16.01 -18.91
C SER A 30 1.39 -15.41 -17.60
N PRO A 31 2.00 -16.21 -16.70
CA PRO A 31 2.51 -15.71 -15.41
C PRO A 31 3.43 -14.49 -15.53
N ARG A 32 4.30 -14.49 -16.56
CA ARG A 32 5.18 -13.34 -16.87
C ARG A 32 4.41 -12.10 -17.30
N ALA A 33 3.36 -12.26 -18.11
CA ALA A 33 2.53 -11.15 -18.56
C ALA A 33 1.65 -10.61 -17.43
N ALA A 34 1.09 -11.49 -16.59
CA ALA A 34 0.36 -11.10 -15.38
C ALA A 34 1.26 -10.28 -14.45
N GLN A 35 2.49 -10.74 -14.18
CA GLN A 35 3.45 -10.00 -13.37
C GLN A 35 3.76 -8.61 -13.99
N ALA A 36 3.91 -8.53 -15.31
CA ALA A 36 4.15 -7.25 -15.98
C ALA A 36 2.98 -6.28 -15.80
N ILE A 37 1.73 -6.75 -15.93
CA ILE A 37 0.52 -5.93 -15.68
C ILE A 37 0.54 -5.36 -14.26
N TRP A 38 0.80 -6.20 -13.26
CA TRP A 38 0.86 -5.76 -11.87
C TRP A 38 2.05 -4.83 -11.58
N ARG A 39 3.18 -4.97 -12.30
CA ARG A 39 4.31 -4.04 -12.20
C ARG A 39 3.96 -2.66 -12.73
N VAL A 40 3.27 -2.60 -13.87
CA VAL A 40 2.78 -1.33 -14.42
C VAL A 40 1.76 -0.72 -13.45
N ALA A 41 0.85 -1.50 -12.89
CA ALA A 41 -0.10 -1.02 -11.89
C ALA A 41 0.62 -0.43 -10.66
N ALA A 42 1.62 -1.13 -10.09
CA ALA A 42 2.40 -0.63 -8.96
C ALA A 42 3.16 0.67 -9.29
N ALA A 43 3.77 0.74 -10.48
CA ALA A 43 4.46 1.96 -10.93
C ALA A 43 3.47 3.14 -11.10
N MET A 44 2.27 2.86 -11.63
CA MET A 44 1.23 3.87 -11.83
C MET A 44 0.65 4.42 -10.53
N VAL A 45 0.77 3.73 -9.39
CA VAL A 45 0.38 4.30 -8.08
C VAL A 45 1.13 5.60 -7.79
N LEU A 46 2.38 5.71 -8.26
CA LEU A 46 3.21 6.91 -8.10
C LEU A 46 2.87 8.05 -9.07
N ALA A 47 2.11 7.77 -10.15
CA ALA A 47 1.95 8.69 -11.27
C ALA A 47 1.32 10.05 -10.90
N PRO A 48 0.23 10.12 -10.09
CA PRO A 48 -0.36 11.42 -9.71
C PRO A 48 0.60 12.30 -8.91
N PHE A 49 1.49 11.68 -8.13
CA PHE A 49 2.48 12.36 -7.28
C PHE A 49 3.72 12.77 -8.06
N ALA A 50 4.15 11.97 -9.02
CA ALA A 50 5.22 12.35 -9.94
C ALA A 50 4.78 13.51 -10.85
N ALA A 51 3.53 13.50 -11.32
CA ALA A 51 2.97 14.58 -12.14
C ALA A 51 2.92 15.91 -11.39
N SER A 52 2.60 15.92 -10.09
CA SER A 52 2.54 17.17 -9.30
C SER A 52 3.91 17.85 -9.13
N LEU A 53 5.02 17.10 -9.22
CA LEU A 53 6.39 17.62 -9.17
C LEU A 53 6.85 18.24 -10.50
N VAL A 54 6.30 17.79 -11.63
CA VAL A 54 6.75 18.18 -12.98
C VAL A 54 5.87 19.26 -13.60
N VAL A 55 4.58 19.31 -13.24
CA VAL A 55 3.71 20.43 -13.64
C VAL A 55 4.23 21.70 -12.96
N PRO A 56 4.55 22.79 -13.69
CA PRO A 56 4.94 24.06 -13.08
C PRO A 56 3.93 24.50 -12.03
N GLY A 57 4.40 24.96 -10.87
CA GLY A 57 3.52 25.66 -9.92
C GLY A 57 2.99 26.92 -10.58
N LEU A 58 1.70 27.23 -10.40
CA LEU A 58 1.32 28.64 -10.43
C LEU A 58 2.16 29.35 -9.35
N PRO A 59 2.71 30.54 -9.64
CA PRO A 59 3.58 31.23 -8.71
C PRO A 59 2.85 31.41 -7.37
N GLN A 60 3.43 30.87 -6.30
CA GLN A 60 3.04 31.27 -4.96
C GLN A 60 3.44 32.74 -4.83
N ALA A 61 2.45 33.64 -4.73
CA ALA A 61 2.69 35.02 -4.38
C ALA A 61 3.46 35.02 -3.06
N ALA A 62 4.74 35.41 -3.13
CA ALA A 62 5.53 35.73 -1.95
C ALA A 62 4.73 36.77 -1.17
N GLY A 63 4.37 36.47 0.08
CA GLY A 63 3.68 37.42 0.93
C GLY A 63 4.53 38.66 1.06
N ALA A 64 4.18 39.73 0.34
CA ALA A 64 4.69 41.05 0.63
C ALA A 64 4.24 41.40 2.05
N ALA A 65 5.20 41.53 2.96
CA ALA A 65 4.93 42.15 4.25
C ALA A 65 4.46 43.58 3.97
N LEU A 66 3.22 43.88 4.34
CA LEU A 66 2.71 45.26 4.38
C LEU A 66 3.61 46.08 5.33
N PRO A 67 4.01 47.30 4.97
CA PRO A 67 4.71 48.18 5.90
C PRO A 67 3.76 48.57 7.05
N ASP A 68 4.26 48.48 8.28
CA ASP A 68 3.54 48.88 9.49
C ASP A 68 3.07 50.34 9.38
N LEU A 69 1.76 50.55 9.37
CA LEU A 69 1.16 51.86 9.58
C LEU A 69 1.26 52.22 11.07
N PRO A 70 1.61 53.46 11.44
CA PRO A 70 1.69 53.86 12.83
C PRO A 70 0.27 53.90 13.45
N VAL A 71 -0.02 52.93 14.31
CA VAL A 71 -1.20 52.95 15.16
C VAL A 71 -0.97 54.00 16.25
N LEU A 72 -1.85 55.00 16.31
CA LEU A 72 -1.92 55.97 17.40
C LEU A 72 -2.14 55.23 18.73
N GLU A 73 -1.23 55.43 19.69
CA GLU A 73 -1.34 54.91 21.06
C GLU A 73 -2.60 55.47 21.76
N PRO A 74 -3.49 54.62 22.30
CA PRO A 74 -4.43 55.08 23.30
C PRO A 74 -3.75 55.14 24.68
N LEU A 75 -4.04 56.21 25.42
CA LEU A 75 -3.57 56.50 26.78
C LEU A 75 -3.48 55.26 27.69
N MET A 76 -2.32 55.09 28.31
CA MET A 76 -2.13 54.17 29.43
C MET A 76 -2.92 54.64 30.66
N VAL A 77 -3.82 53.79 31.17
CA VAL A 77 -4.27 53.82 32.56
C VAL A 77 -3.62 52.62 33.26
N ALA A 78 -2.91 52.89 34.35
CA ALA A 78 -2.17 51.89 35.13
C ALA A 78 -3.10 50.84 35.78
N PRO A 79 -2.65 49.59 35.97
CA PRO A 79 -3.50 48.48 36.37
C PRO A 79 -3.77 48.50 37.87
N VAL A 80 -5.04 48.32 38.26
CA VAL A 80 -5.40 47.87 39.61
C VAL A 80 -5.22 46.36 39.66
N ALA A 81 -4.42 45.91 40.61
CA ALA A 81 -4.15 44.50 40.88
C ALA A 81 -5.45 43.74 41.18
N GLY A 82 -5.82 42.84 40.28
CA GLY A 82 -6.73 41.74 40.53
C GLY A 82 -6.09 40.48 39.97
N GLU A 83 -5.81 39.51 40.83
CA GLU A 83 -5.37 38.17 40.42
C GLU A 83 -6.46 37.55 39.54
N VAL A 84 -6.29 37.66 38.23
CA VAL A 84 -7.06 36.87 37.28
C VAL A 84 -6.35 35.54 37.15
N ALA A 85 -6.95 34.51 37.75
CA ALA A 85 -6.58 33.13 37.54
C ALA A 85 -6.33 32.88 36.05
N THR A 86 -5.12 32.44 35.70
CA THR A 86 -4.78 32.02 34.34
C THR A 86 -5.65 30.81 34.00
N LYS A 87 -6.78 31.07 33.34
CA LYS A 87 -7.58 30.03 32.69
C LYS A 87 -6.63 29.34 31.72
N ALA A 88 -6.33 28.06 31.97
CA ALA A 88 -5.46 27.27 31.11
C ALA A 88 -5.89 27.48 29.67
N ALA A 89 -4.95 27.88 28.80
CA ALA A 89 -5.23 28.10 27.40
C ALA A 89 -5.97 26.86 26.87
N PRO A 90 -7.10 27.01 26.17
CA PRO A 90 -7.79 25.86 25.60
C PRO A 90 -6.79 25.12 24.73
N VAL A 91 -6.59 23.82 24.99
CA VAL A 91 -5.72 22.96 24.18
C VAL A 91 -6.22 23.06 22.75
N ARG A 92 -5.54 23.85 21.91
CA ARG A 92 -5.85 23.92 20.49
C ARG A 92 -5.47 22.58 19.91
N LEU A 93 -6.47 21.77 19.58
CA LEU A 93 -6.25 20.55 18.81
C LEU A 93 -5.49 20.96 17.53
N PRO A 94 -4.44 20.22 17.13
CA PRO A 94 -3.76 20.49 15.88
C PRO A 94 -4.78 20.48 14.74
N ASP A 95 -4.56 21.33 13.74
CA ASP A 95 -5.40 21.32 12.56
C ASP A 95 -5.43 19.91 11.93
N PRO A 96 -6.55 19.52 11.27
CA PRO A 96 -6.69 18.18 10.71
C PRO A 96 -5.57 17.80 9.74
N ALA A 97 -4.95 18.76 9.05
CA ALA A 97 -3.84 18.46 8.14
C ALA A 97 -2.59 18.07 8.93
N THR A 98 -2.25 18.77 10.00
CA THR A 98 -1.15 18.42 10.92
C THR A 98 -1.37 17.04 11.54
N LEU A 99 -2.60 16.70 11.95
CA LEU A 99 -2.90 15.34 12.43
C LEU A 99 -2.62 14.27 11.37
N VAL A 100 -3.02 14.50 10.11
CA VAL A 100 -2.75 13.58 9.00
C VAL A 100 -1.24 13.45 8.73
N ILE A 101 -0.47 14.53 8.77
CA ILE A 101 1.01 14.47 8.64
C ILE A 101 1.59 13.60 9.76
N CYS A 102 1.19 13.85 11.00
CA CYS A 102 1.67 13.08 12.15
C CYS A 102 1.38 11.58 11.98
N ILE A 103 0.16 11.22 11.56
CA ILE A 103 -0.21 9.82 11.29
C ILE A 103 0.67 9.20 10.19
N LEU A 104 0.90 9.93 9.09
CA LEU A 104 1.73 9.46 7.98
C LEU A 104 3.19 9.24 8.43
N ILE A 105 3.76 10.19 9.16
CA ILE A 105 5.13 10.10 9.71
C ILE A 105 5.25 8.93 10.68
N ILE A 106 4.29 8.75 11.60
CA ILE A 106 4.26 7.62 12.53
C ILE A 106 4.24 6.31 11.73
N GLY A 107 3.36 6.21 10.73
CA GLY A 107 3.28 5.03 9.87
C GLY A 107 4.59 4.72 9.15
N TRP A 108 5.22 5.72 8.52
CA TRP A 108 6.52 5.53 7.85
C TRP A 108 7.63 5.19 8.84
N THR A 109 7.62 5.76 10.04
CA THR A 109 8.58 5.45 11.11
C THR A 109 8.44 3.99 11.54
N VAL A 110 7.21 3.52 11.77
CA VAL A 110 6.94 2.11 12.08
C VAL A 110 7.41 1.21 10.94
N ARG A 111 7.14 1.56 9.68
CA ARG A 111 7.61 0.77 8.51
C ARG A 111 9.13 0.73 8.41
N LEU A 112 9.81 1.85 8.65
CA LEU A 112 11.26 1.94 8.67
C LEU A 112 11.86 1.08 9.78
N VAL A 113 11.32 1.15 11.00
CA VAL A 113 11.76 0.32 12.13
C VAL A 113 11.58 -1.17 11.81
N LEU A 114 10.42 -1.57 11.29
CA LEU A 114 10.16 -2.96 10.88
C LEU A 114 11.15 -3.43 9.79
N TRP A 115 11.47 -2.56 8.83
CA TRP A 115 12.48 -2.85 7.81
C TRP A 115 13.87 -3.03 8.43
N ILE A 116 14.30 -2.14 9.34
CA ILE A 116 15.59 -2.24 10.04
C ILE A 116 15.66 -3.55 10.83
N VAL A 117 14.63 -3.89 11.62
CA VAL A 117 14.61 -5.14 12.39
C VAL A 117 14.68 -6.35 11.46
N SER A 118 13.99 -6.31 10.32
CA SER A 118 14.08 -7.36 9.29
C SER A 118 15.50 -7.51 8.75
N GLN A 119 16.19 -6.40 8.45
CA GLN A 119 17.59 -6.44 8.00
C GLN A 119 18.53 -7.00 9.08
N VAL A 120 18.40 -6.56 10.34
CA VAL A 120 19.22 -7.06 11.46
C VAL A 120 19.05 -8.57 11.62
N ARG A 121 17.81 -9.07 11.57
CA ARG A 121 17.54 -10.51 11.66
C ARG A 121 18.13 -11.29 10.49
N LEU A 122 18.01 -10.77 9.26
CA LEU A 122 18.62 -11.38 8.08
C LEU A 122 20.15 -11.45 8.22
N GLN A 123 20.81 -10.41 8.73
CA GLN A 123 22.25 -10.45 8.98
C GLN A 123 22.62 -11.46 10.07
N ARG A 124 21.80 -11.62 11.12
CA ARG A 124 22.02 -12.65 12.15
C ARG A 124 21.93 -14.07 11.57
N LEU A 125 20.94 -14.34 10.71
CA LEU A 125 20.83 -15.63 10.01
C LEU A 125 22.03 -15.89 9.11
N LYS A 126 22.45 -14.88 8.32
CA LYS A 126 23.62 -15.01 7.44
C LYS A 126 24.92 -15.27 8.19
N ARG A 127 25.09 -14.74 9.42
CA ARG A 127 26.26 -14.99 10.27
C ARG A 127 26.33 -16.43 10.79
N ARG A 128 25.19 -17.11 10.91
CA ARG A 128 25.10 -18.52 11.32
C ARG A 128 25.22 -19.49 10.14
N ALA A 129 25.35 -18.97 8.92
CA ALA A 129 25.41 -19.80 7.73
C ALA A 129 26.82 -20.37 7.53
N PHE A 130 26.90 -21.65 7.16
CA PHE A 130 28.16 -22.30 6.79
C PHE A 130 28.22 -22.55 5.28
N SER A 131 29.42 -22.56 4.70
CA SER A 131 29.62 -22.79 3.27
C SER A 131 29.35 -24.25 2.91
N SER A 132 28.58 -24.48 1.86
CA SER A 132 28.40 -25.81 1.27
C SER A 132 29.35 -26.01 0.09
N ARG A 133 29.85 -27.24 -0.13
CA ARG A 133 30.61 -27.61 -1.33
C ARG A 133 29.73 -27.91 -2.56
N ARG A 134 28.41 -27.68 -2.46
CA ARG A 134 27.47 -27.97 -3.55
C ARG A 134 27.76 -27.09 -4.76
N ASP A 135 28.01 -27.75 -5.89
CA ASP A 135 28.24 -27.08 -7.15
C ASP A 135 26.92 -26.77 -7.85
N VAL A 136 26.68 -25.49 -8.12
CA VAL A 136 25.53 -25.00 -8.90
C VAL A 136 25.95 -24.44 -10.26
N ARG A 137 27.24 -24.56 -10.62
CA ARG A 137 27.79 -24.02 -11.87
C ARG A 137 27.08 -24.56 -13.09
N HIS A 138 26.84 -25.86 -13.16
CA HIS A 138 26.14 -26.47 -14.30
C HIS A 138 24.76 -25.82 -14.55
N TRP A 139 23.96 -25.64 -13.50
CA TRP A 139 22.65 -24.99 -13.59
C TRP A 139 22.76 -23.47 -13.85
N ALA A 140 23.76 -22.81 -13.26
CA ALA A 140 24.03 -21.40 -13.49
C ALA A 140 24.42 -21.14 -14.96
N GLU A 141 25.23 -22.01 -15.55
CA GLU A 141 25.63 -21.98 -16.96
C GLU A 141 24.44 -22.25 -17.89
N ALA A 142 23.62 -23.26 -17.62
CA ALA A 142 22.37 -23.51 -18.35
C ALA A 142 21.42 -22.29 -18.31
N LEU A 143 21.44 -21.54 -17.22
CA LEU A 143 20.71 -20.29 -17.05
C LEU A 143 21.42 -19.06 -17.65
N GLY A 144 22.65 -19.17 -18.15
CA GLY A 144 23.41 -18.04 -18.69
C GLY A 144 23.89 -17.04 -17.63
N ILE A 145 24.04 -17.49 -16.37
CA ILE A 145 24.54 -16.69 -15.25
C ILE A 145 26.06 -16.68 -15.29
N ARG A 146 26.65 -15.50 -15.53
CA ARG A 146 28.11 -15.33 -15.72
C ARG A 146 28.97 -15.73 -14.50
N ARG A 147 28.42 -15.66 -13.29
CA ARG A 147 29.11 -16.01 -12.04
C ARG A 147 28.18 -16.85 -11.17
N ALA A 148 28.50 -18.13 -11.03
CA ALA A 148 27.75 -19.03 -10.16
C ALA A 148 27.78 -18.53 -8.71
N PRO A 149 26.64 -18.44 -8.02
CA PRO A 149 26.58 -18.03 -6.63
C PRO A 149 27.08 -19.16 -5.71
N ASP A 150 27.65 -18.79 -4.57
CA ASP A 150 27.96 -19.77 -3.52
C ASP A 150 26.68 -20.25 -2.83
N VAL A 151 26.62 -21.54 -2.51
CA VAL A 151 25.55 -22.13 -1.71
C VAL A 151 25.98 -22.16 -0.24
N ARG A 152 25.13 -21.64 0.64
CA ARG A 152 25.32 -21.61 2.09
C ARG A 152 24.16 -22.30 2.78
N ILE A 153 24.44 -23.02 3.85
CA ILE A 153 23.43 -23.71 4.63
C ILE A 153 23.14 -22.90 5.88
N VAL A 154 21.85 -22.67 6.16
CA VAL A 154 21.35 -22.01 7.38
C VAL A 154 20.67 -23.04 8.28
N PRO A 155 20.70 -22.86 9.61
CA PRO A 155 20.12 -23.83 10.54
C PRO A 155 18.60 -23.93 10.45
N ALA A 156 17.92 -22.85 10.09
CA ALA A 156 16.46 -22.76 9.97
C ALA A 156 16.07 -21.56 9.08
N GLY A 157 14.86 -21.61 8.53
CA GLY A 157 14.21 -20.59 7.71
C GLY A 157 13.89 -21.07 6.28
N PRO A 158 13.16 -20.27 5.49
CA PRO A 158 12.96 -20.57 4.08
C PRO A 158 14.28 -20.49 3.30
N ALA A 159 14.35 -21.11 2.12
CA ALA A 159 15.43 -20.82 1.17
C ALA A 159 15.33 -19.36 0.69
N PHE A 160 16.47 -18.68 0.55
CA PHE A 160 16.50 -17.30 0.07
C PHE A 160 17.83 -16.92 -0.61
N LEU A 161 17.77 -15.91 -1.47
CA LEU A 161 18.94 -15.22 -2.00
C LEU A 161 19.32 -14.02 -1.13
N ALA A 162 20.62 -13.82 -0.90
CA ALA A 162 21.12 -12.57 -0.34
C ALA A 162 22.49 -12.16 -0.88
N GLY A 163 22.74 -10.85 -0.89
CA GLY A 163 24.01 -10.23 -1.29
C GLY A 163 23.86 -9.31 -2.51
N VAL A 164 24.52 -8.15 -2.44
CA VAL A 164 24.47 -7.12 -3.50
C VAL A 164 25.58 -7.35 -4.54
N VAL A 165 26.83 -7.50 -4.08
CA VAL A 165 28.02 -7.66 -4.93
C VAL A 165 28.38 -9.14 -5.13
N ARG A 166 28.42 -9.92 -4.04
CA ARG A 166 28.55 -11.38 -4.07
C ARG A 166 27.23 -11.99 -3.64
N ARG A 167 26.53 -12.58 -4.61
CA ARG A 167 25.20 -13.15 -4.42
C ARG A 167 25.37 -14.60 -3.96
N SER A 168 24.70 -14.99 -2.88
CA SER A 168 24.76 -16.35 -2.33
C SER A 168 23.35 -16.88 -2.13
N ILE A 169 23.17 -18.19 -2.36
CA ILE A 169 21.94 -18.92 -2.09
C ILE A 169 22.04 -19.48 -0.67
N TYR A 170 21.04 -19.21 0.16
CA TYR A 170 20.92 -19.75 1.51
C TYR A 170 19.82 -20.79 1.52
N VAL A 171 20.16 -22.03 1.91
CA VAL A 171 19.23 -23.17 1.96
C VAL A 171 19.18 -23.67 3.40
N PRO A 172 18.00 -23.93 3.99
CA PRO A 172 17.92 -24.52 5.31
C PRO A 172 18.50 -25.93 5.31
N SER A 173 19.15 -26.33 6.42
CA SER A 173 19.73 -27.66 6.60
C SER A 173 18.72 -28.79 6.31
N ALA A 174 17.47 -28.62 6.74
CA ALA A 174 16.38 -29.56 6.49
C ALA A 174 16.08 -29.79 5.00
N LEU A 175 16.20 -28.75 4.16
CA LEU A 175 16.05 -28.90 2.71
C LEU A 175 17.35 -29.27 2.02
N ALA A 176 18.49 -28.89 2.60
CA ALA A 176 19.78 -29.27 2.07
C ALA A 176 19.94 -30.80 2.06
N MET A 177 19.48 -31.52 3.07
CA MET A 177 19.66 -32.99 3.10
C MET A 177 18.65 -33.79 2.27
N GLY A 178 17.67 -33.14 1.63
CA GLY A 178 16.64 -33.81 0.84
C GLY A 178 17.02 -34.10 -0.62
N THR A 179 16.42 -35.12 -1.21
CA THR A 179 16.52 -35.47 -2.65
C THR A 179 16.04 -34.34 -3.58
N ASP A 180 15.12 -33.52 -3.08
CA ASP A 180 14.49 -32.40 -3.77
C ASP A 180 15.34 -31.10 -3.77
N THR A 181 16.58 -31.15 -3.27
CA THR A 181 17.39 -29.93 -3.14
C THR A 181 17.69 -29.27 -4.49
N HIS A 182 17.89 -30.06 -5.54
CA HIS A 182 18.32 -29.54 -6.84
C HIS A 182 17.23 -28.67 -7.48
N GLN A 183 15.95 -29.03 -7.34
CA GLN A 183 14.83 -28.21 -7.80
C GLN A 183 14.74 -26.88 -7.04
N ILE A 184 15.00 -26.91 -5.73
CA ILE A 184 15.02 -25.70 -4.88
C ILE A 184 16.20 -24.79 -5.29
N LEU A 185 17.37 -25.36 -5.57
CA LEU A 185 18.53 -24.58 -6.04
C LEU A 185 18.25 -23.94 -7.41
N VAL A 186 17.65 -24.68 -8.34
CA VAL A 186 17.24 -24.14 -9.65
C VAL A 186 16.21 -23.03 -9.49
N HIS A 187 15.23 -23.18 -8.59
CA HIS A 187 14.26 -22.14 -8.25
C HIS A 187 14.94 -20.83 -7.82
N GLU A 188 15.89 -20.91 -6.88
CA GLU A 188 16.63 -19.73 -6.41
C GLU A 188 17.54 -19.15 -7.51
N LEU A 189 18.16 -19.97 -8.36
CA LEU A 189 18.94 -19.47 -9.51
C LEU A 189 18.07 -18.73 -10.54
N VAL A 190 16.83 -19.15 -10.73
CA VAL A 190 15.89 -18.45 -11.61
C VAL A 190 15.55 -17.06 -11.05
N HIS A 191 15.32 -16.94 -9.74
CA HIS A 191 15.18 -15.63 -9.09
C HIS A 191 16.42 -14.74 -9.31
N LEU A 192 17.62 -15.34 -9.24
CA LEU A 192 18.88 -14.65 -9.46
C LEU A 192 19.02 -14.11 -10.90
N LYS A 193 18.70 -14.93 -11.90
CA LYS A 193 18.72 -14.56 -13.32
C LYS A 193 17.73 -13.44 -13.62
N ARG A 194 16.54 -13.49 -13.01
CA ARG A 194 15.49 -12.48 -13.20
C ARG A 194 15.78 -11.15 -12.52
N GLY A 195 16.77 -11.11 -11.62
CA GLY A 195 17.12 -9.90 -10.87
C GLY A 195 16.11 -9.59 -9.75
N ASP A 196 15.38 -10.60 -9.26
CA ASP A 196 14.33 -10.39 -8.26
C ASP A 196 14.91 -9.82 -6.96
N LEU A 197 16.16 -10.10 -6.63
CA LEU A 197 16.89 -9.48 -5.50
C LEU A 197 16.79 -7.96 -5.43
N VAL A 198 16.72 -7.27 -6.58
CA VAL A 198 16.58 -5.80 -6.66
C VAL A 198 15.13 -5.39 -6.88
N ALA A 199 14.38 -6.17 -7.66
CA ALA A 199 12.98 -5.86 -7.94
C ALA A 199 12.10 -5.99 -6.69
N ARG A 200 12.27 -7.03 -5.84
CA ARG A 200 11.40 -7.22 -4.66
C ARG A 200 11.45 -6.03 -3.69
N PRO A 201 12.63 -5.52 -3.28
CA PRO A 201 12.69 -4.35 -2.40
C PRO A 201 12.07 -3.10 -3.01
N LEU A 202 12.25 -2.87 -4.32
CA LEU A 202 11.69 -1.71 -5.01
C LEU A 202 10.17 -1.79 -5.13
N GLU A 203 9.64 -2.95 -5.52
CA GLU A 203 8.18 -3.22 -5.58
C GLU A 203 7.53 -3.04 -4.20
N ARG A 204 8.22 -3.45 -3.13
CA ARG A 204 7.77 -3.31 -1.75
C ARG A 204 7.78 -1.86 -1.26
N LEU A 205 8.75 -1.05 -1.69
CA LEU A 205 8.85 0.35 -1.29
C LEU A 205 7.58 1.14 -1.63
N VAL A 206 6.93 0.83 -2.77
CA VAL A 206 5.66 1.46 -3.16
C VAL A 206 4.58 1.19 -2.12
N ALA A 207 4.40 -0.06 -1.68
CA ALA A 207 3.41 -0.38 -0.65
C ALA A 207 3.76 0.21 0.72
N ASP A 208 5.06 0.36 1.04
CA ASP A 208 5.50 1.00 2.29
C ASP A 208 5.29 2.53 2.28
N ILE A 209 5.44 3.19 1.12
CA ILE A 209 5.09 4.61 0.93
C ILE A 209 3.57 4.79 1.11
N PHE A 210 2.78 3.94 0.44
CA PHE A 210 1.32 3.95 0.47
C PHE A 210 0.77 2.98 1.53
N TRP A 211 1.39 2.92 2.71
CA TRP A 211 1.07 1.93 3.73
C TRP A 211 -0.39 1.98 4.19
N PHE A 212 -1.04 3.14 4.08
CA PHE A 212 -2.44 3.38 4.42
C PHE A 212 -3.43 2.88 3.35
N SER A 213 -2.97 2.57 2.13
CA SER A 213 -3.83 2.08 1.05
C SER A 213 -3.87 0.54 1.02
N PRO A 214 -5.01 -0.12 1.33
CA PRO A 214 -5.14 -1.58 1.24
C PRO A 214 -4.93 -2.08 -0.20
N PHE A 215 -5.24 -1.28 -1.22
CA PHE A 215 -5.04 -1.64 -2.61
C PHE A 215 -3.56 -1.71 -2.99
N ALA A 216 -2.72 -0.85 -2.43
CA ALA A 216 -1.27 -0.95 -2.61
C ALA A 216 -0.72 -2.27 -2.03
N TRP A 217 -1.26 -2.72 -0.89
CA TRP A 217 -0.95 -4.03 -0.31
C TRP A 217 -1.41 -5.18 -1.21
N TRP A 218 -2.63 -5.12 -1.77
CA TRP A 218 -3.12 -6.15 -2.69
C TRP A 218 -2.33 -6.20 -4.00
N ILE A 219 -1.97 -5.04 -4.57
CA ILE A 219 -1.10 -4.99 -5.76
C ILE A 219 0.23 -5.68 -5.46
N ARG A 220 0.84 -5.40 -4.30
CA ARG A 220 2.07 -6.05 -3.85
C ARG A 220 1.89 -7.56 -3.67
N ASP A 221 0.82 -8.00 -3.03
CA ASP A 221 0.54 -9.42 -2.82
C ASP A 221 0.36 -10.17 -4.16
N GLN A 222 -0.24 -9.52 -5.15
CA GLN A 222 -0.35 -10.05 -6.51
C GLN A 222 1.00 -10.11 -7.21
N LEU A 223 1.84 -9.07 -7.09
CA LEU A 223 3.21 -9.08 -7.61
C LEU A 223 4.02 -10.25 -7.04
N ASP A 224 3.93 -10.47 -5.73
CA ASP A 224 4.61 -11.56 -5.06
C ASP A 224 4.12 -12.93 -5.58
N TYR A 225 2.81 -13.12 -5.71
CA TYR A 225 2.24 -14.35 -6.26
C TYR A 225 2.70 -14.64 -7.70
N TRP A 226 2.53 -13.67 -8.61
CA TRP A 226 2.86 -13.86 -10.02
C TRP A 226 4.36 -13.98 -10.27
N ARG A 227 5.20 -13.36 -9.42
CA ARG A 227 6.65 -13.53 -9.46
C ARG A 227 7.04 -14.98 -9.19
N GLU A 228 6.47 -15.56 -8.14
CA GLU A 228 6.67 -16.95 -7.73
C GLU A 228 6.17 -17.93 -8.80
N ALA A 229 4.96 -17.73 -9.33
CA ALA A 229 4.41 -18.56 -10.41
C ALA A 229 5.27 -18.52 -11.68
N ALA A 230 5.79 -17.34 -12.05
CA ALA A 230 6.69 -17.21 -13.19
C ALA A 230 8.10 -17.80 -12.93
N VAL A 231 8.51 -17.97 -11.67
CA VAL A 231 9.72 -18.73 -11.34
C VAL A 231 9.44 -20.22 -11.42
N ASP A 232 8.32 -20.69 -10.90
CA ASP A 232 7.94 -22.10 -10.97
C ASP A 232 7.90 -22.63 -12.39
N GLU A 233 7.25 -21.88 -13.28
CA GLU A 233 7.18 -22.23 -14.70
C GLU A 233 8.58 -22.43 -15.30
N ALA A 234 9.49 -21.48 -15.03
CA ALA A 234 10.85 -21.54 -15.56
C ALA A 234 11.72 -22.60 -14.89
N ALA A 235 11.58 -22.79 -13.58
CA ALA A 235 12.33 -23.78 -12.83
C ALA A 235 11.92 -25.21 -13.23
N ALA A 236 10.62 -25.46 -13.37
CA ALA A 236 10.10 -26.75 -13.80
C ALA A 236 10.46 -27.09 -15.26
N GLU A 237 10.56 -26.09 -16.14
CA GLU A 237 11.04 -26.26 -17.51
C GLU A 237 12.53 -26.68 -17.54
N ILE A 238 13.35 -26.11 -16.65
CA ILE A 238 14.79 -26.41 -16.56
C ILE A 238 15.05 -27.77 -15.93
N THR A 239 14.30 -28.15 -14.88
CA THR A 239 14.46 -29.44 -14.22
C THR A 239 13.90 -30.60 -15.04
N GLY A 240 13.05 -30.34 -16.04
CA GLY A 240 12.47 -31.35 -16.92
C GLY A 240 11.38 -32.23 -16.28
N ASP A 241 11.30 -32.27 -14.94
CA ASP A 241 10.29 -33.01 -14.18
C ASP A 241 9.41 -32.07 -13.34
N ARG A 242 8.20 -31.79 -13.83
CA ARG A 242 7.20 -30.93 -13.15
C ARG A 242 6.67 -31.56 -11.86
N ILE A 243 6.59 -32.88 -11.78
CA ILE A 243 6.04 -33.59 -10.62
C ILE A 243 7.08 -33.61 -9.50
N ALA A 244 8.34 -33.91 -9.82
CA ALA A 244 9.42 -33.80 -8.84
C ALA A 244 9.59 -32.35 -8.36
N TYR A 245 9.48 -31.37 -9.25
CA TYR A 245 9.48 -29.96 -8.86
C TYR A 245 8.30 -29.60 -7.93
N ALA A 246 7.09 -30.09 -8.22
CA ALA A 246 5.92 -29.90 -7.35
C ALA A 246 6.11 -30.51 -5.95
N ARG A 247 6.74 -31.70 -5.86
CA ARG A 247 7.11 -32.33 -4.57
C ARG A 247 8.12 -31.48 -3.82
N ALA A 248 9.17 -31.01 -4.50
CA ALA A 248 10.18 -30.14 -3.93
C ALA A 248 9.58 -28.84 -3.36
N LEU A 249 8.64 -28.22 -4.10
CA LEU A 249 7.95 -27.02 -3.64
C LEU A 249 7.08 -27.29 -2.39
N THR A 250 6.43 -28.44 -2.33
CA THR A 250 5.62 -28.85 -1.18
C THR A 250 6.50 -29.16 0.04
N SER A 251 7.63 -29.84 -0.15
CA SER A 251 8.64 -30.10 0.87
C SER A 251 9.20 -28.79 1.44
N ALA A 252 9.61 -27.87 0.57
CA ALA A 252 10.09 -26.55 0.95
C ALA A 252 9.05 -25.75 1.76
N ALA A 253 7.78 -25.83 1.36
CA ALA A 253 6.69 -25.16 2.09
C ALA A 253 6.44 -25.80 3.47
N ARG A 254 6.57 -27.12 3.62
CA ARG A 254 6.42 -27.81 4.91
C ARG A 254 7.50 -27.40 5.90
N VAL A 255 8.77 -27.41 5.47
CA VAL A 255 9.90 -26.98 6.31
C VAL A 255 9.72 -25.51 6.73
N SER A 256 9.35 -24.65 5.78
CA SER A 256 9.15 -23.22 6.06
C SER A 256 7.98 -22.95 7.03
N ARG A 257 6.93 -23.78 7.04
CA ARG A 257 5.78 -23.63 7.97
C ARG A 257 6.14 -24.01 9.41
N LEU A 258 6.88 -25.10 9.59
CA LEU A 258 7.28 -25.58 10.92
C LEU A 258 8.17 -24.55 11.64
N GLU A 259 8.93 -23.77 10.87
CA GLU A 259 9.86 -22.77 11.39
C GLU A 259 9.29 -21.33 11.38
N ALA A 260 8.00 -21.17 11.08
CA ALA A 260 7.34 -19.87 10.91
C ALA A 260 7.14 -19.05 12.21
N MET A 261 7.64 -19.52 13.35
CA MET A 261 7.63 -18.82 14.65
C MET A 261 8.69 -17.70 14.75
N LEU A 262 8.88 -16.89 13.70
CA LEU A 262 9.82 -15.75 13.70
C LEU A 262 9.15 -14.48 13.14
N PRO A 263 8.40 -13.71 13.95
CA PRO A 263 7.61 -12.59 13.46
C PRO A 263 8.44 -11.31 13.46
N VAL A 264 8.88 -10.92 12.26
CA VAL A 264 9.06 -9.56 11.69
C VAL A 264 9.06 -9.70 10.14
N ALA A 265 9.19 -10.93 9.64
CA ALA A 265 8.85 -11.35 8.29
C ALA A 265 7.32 -11.47 8.03
N ALA A 266 6.51 -10.52 8.54
CA ALA A 266 5.16 -10.25 8.00
C ALA A 266 5.20 -9.71 6.54
N PHE A 267 6.35 -9.83 5.88
CA PHE A 267 6.60 -9.47 4.50
C PHE A 267 7.09 -10.65 3.64
N THR A 268 7.19 -11.86 4.19
CA THR A 268 7.49 -13.08 3.43
C THR A 268 6.63 -14.29 3.83
N LEU A 269 5.78 -14.19 4.85
CA LEU A 269 4.82 -15.24 5.18
C LEU A 269 3.61 -15.19 4.24
N ARG A 270 3.71 -15.99 3.19
CA ARG A 270 2.62 -16.34 2.28
C ARG A 270 1.43 -16.88 3.07
N LYS A 271 0.22 -16.37 2.76
CA LYS A 271 -1.05 -17.05 3.08
C LYS A 271 -0.98 -18.50 2.60
N GLU A 272 -1.41 -19.42 3.45
CA GLU A 272 -1.49 -20.87 3.20
C GLU A 272 -2.18 -21.24 1.88
N GLY A 273 -3.08 -20.39 1.37
CA GLY A 273 -3.81 -20.59 0.12
C GLY A 273 -3.00 -20.41 -1.18
N THR A 274 -1.84 -19.76 -1.13
CA THR A 274 -1.08 -19.43 -2.35
C THR A 274 -0.28 -20.61 -2.91
N LEU A 275 0.09 -21.59 -2.07
CA LEU A 275 0.79 -22.81 -2.51
C LEU A 275 -0.13 -23.68 -3.38
N LYS A 276 -1.38 -23.88 -2.94
CA LYS A 276 -2.39 -24.64 -3.69
C LYS A 276 -2.58 -24.03 -5.08
N MET A 277 -2.75 -22.71 -5.15
CA MET A 277 -2.90 -22.00 -6.43
C MET A 277 -1.69 -22.16 -7.35
N ARG A 278 -0.44 -22.01 -6.86
CA ARG A 278 0.78 -22.24 -7.65
C ARG A 278 0.88 -23.68 -8.15
N LEU A 279 0.55 -24.64 -7.29
CA LEU A 279 0.60 -26.06 -7.63
C LEU A 279 -0.44 -26.39 -8.71
N THR A 280 -1.66 -25.86 -8.58
CA THR A 280 -2.69 -25.98 -9.62
C THR A 280 -2.19 -25.39 -10.93
N GLU A 281 -1.69 -24.15 -10.93
CA GLU A 281 -1.19 -23.46 -12.13
C GLU A 281 -0.04 -24.23 -12.80
N LEU A 282 0.88 -24.78 -12.02
CA LEU A 282 2.03 -25.55 -12.50
C LEU A 282 1.65 -26.90 -13.14
N LEU A 283 0.68 -27.60 -12.53
CA LEU A 283 0.26 -28.94 -12.93
C LEU A 283 -0.81 -28.93 -14.03
N THR A 284 -1.57 -27.84 -14.18
CA THR A 284 -2.45 -27.67 -15.34
C THR A 284 -1.65 -27.32 -16.59
N GLU A 285 -1.89 -28.02 -17.70
CA GLU A 285 -1.22 -27.72 -18.96
C GLU A 285 -1.51 -26.28 -19.42
N PRO A 286 -0.48 -25.50 -19.79
CA PRO A 286 -0.70 -24.14 -20.25
C PRO A 286 -1.34 -24.17 -21.63
N ALA A 287 -2.57 -23.67 -21.74
CA ALA A 287 -3.16 -23.33 -23.03
C ALA A 287 -2.23 -22.34 -23.75
N ARG A 288 -1.69 -22.71 -24.92
CA ARG A 288 -0.86 -21.83 -25.76
C ARG A 288 -1.63 -20.54 -26.06
N ARG A 289 -1.24 -19.41 -25.46
CA ARG A 289 -1.95 -18.12 -25.61
C ARG A 289 -1.06 -17.01 -26.17
N PRO A 290 -1.60 -16.15 -27.05
CA PRO A 290 -0.79 -15.21 -27.82
C PRO A 290 -0.23 -14.06 -26.97
N ARG A 291 1.10 -13.86 -27.05
CA ARG A 291 1.86 -12.75 -26.44
C ARG A 291 1.31 -11.34 -26.73
N ARG A 292 0.54 -11.18 -27.81
CA ARG A 292 0.02 -9.88 -28.28
C ARG A 292 -1.09 -9.31 -27.38
N LEU A 293 -1.85 -10.15 -26.67
CA LEU A 293 -2.93 -9.69 -25.78
C LEU A 293 -2.40 -8.96 -24.53
N GLY A 294 -1.27 -9.41 -23.98
CA GLY A 294 -0.66 -8.80 -22.79
C GLY A 294 -0.06 -7.42 -23.05
N LEU A 295 0.48 -7.19 -24.25
CA LEU A 295 1.00 -5.89 -24.69
C LEU A 295 -0.14 -4.88 -24.92
N ALA A 296 -1.26 -5.31 -25.52
CA ALA A 296 -2.44 -4.48 -25.69
C ALA A 296 -3.12 -4.12 -24.34
N ALA A 297 -3.15 -5.07 -23.40
CA ALA A 297 -3.65 -4.86 -22.04
C ALA A 297 -2.78 -3.89 -21.22
N ALA A 298 -1.45 -4.01 -21.30
CA ALA A 298 -0.53 -3.06 -20.68
C ALA A 298 -0.64 -1.66 -21.32
N ALA A 299 -0.83 -1.58 -22.64
CA ALA A 299 -1.09 -0.32 -23.34
C ALA A 299 -2.42 0.33 -22.91
N ALA A 300 -3.46 -0.46 -22.60
CA ALA A 300 -4.72 0.05 -22.07
C ALA A 300 -4.58 0.67 -20.65
N LEU A 301 -3.66 0.15 -19.81
CA LEU A 301 -3.33 0.76 -18.52
C LEU A 301 -2.50 2.05 -18.69
N VAL A 302 -1.65 2.11 -19.72
CA VAL A 302 -0.92 3.33 -20.13
C VAL A 302 -1.87 4.39 -20.70
N LEU A 303 -2.97 4.00 -21.35
CA LEU A 303 -4.03 4.92 -21.78
C LEU A 303 -4.84 5.55 -20.62
N ALA A 304 -4.57 5.18 -19.35
CA ALA A 304 -5.05 5.88 -18.17
C ALA A 304 -4.15 7.07 -17.76
N THR A 305 -3.02 7.30 -18.45
CA THR A 305 -2.15 8.48 -18.26
C THR A 305 -2.87 9.83 -18.44
N PRO A 306 -3.88 10.01 -19.32
CA PRO A 306 -4.65 11.26 -19.40
C PRO A 306 -5.47 11.50 -18.12
N LEU A 307 -5.93 10.45 -17.44
CA LEU A 307 -6.67 10.57 -16.18
C LEU A 307 -5.71 10.91 -15.02
N ALA A 308 -4.50 10.37 -15.01
CA ALA A 308 -3.46 10.75 -14.05
C ALA A 308 -2.95 12.20 -14.25
N LEU A 309 -2.87 12.67 -15.50
CA LEU A 309 -2.54 14.06 -15.85
C LEU A 309 -3.68 15.03 -15.49
N ALA A 310 -4.93 14.68 -15.78
CA ALA A 310 -6.11 15.44 -15.36
C ALA A 310 -6.24 15.51 -13.83
N GLN A 311 -5.89 14.42 -13.12
CA GLN A 311 -5.81 14.42 -11.66
C GLN A 311 -4.64 15.25 -11.12
N GLY A 312 -3.49 15.27 -11.80
CA GLY A 312 -2.38 16.18 -11.46
C GLY A 312 -2.74 17.66 -11.57
N MET A 313 -3.59 18.02 -12.53
CA MET A 313 -4.19 19.35 -12.64
C MET A 313 -5.20 19.63 -11.51
N LEU A 314 -5.99 18.63 -11.10
CA LEU A 314 -6.85 18.72 -9.92
C LEU A 314 -6.05 18.77 -8.59
N ILE A 315 -4.85 18.22 -8.49
CA ILE A 315 -4.01 18.37 -7.28
C ILE A 315 -3.66 19.84 -7.00
N LYS A 316 -3.51 20.64 -8.05
CA LYS A 316 -3.32 22.10 -7.94
C LYS A 316 -4.63 22.90 -7.96
N GLY A 317 -5.69 22.40 -8.58
CA GLY A 317 -6.95 23.13 -8.76
C GLY A 317 -8.19 22.66 -7.96
N ALA A 318 -8.16 21.51 -7.28
CA ALA A 318 -9.32 20.98 -6.56
C ALA A 318 -9.34 21.52 -5.13
N GLY A 319 -10.15 22.55 -4.99
CA GLY A 319 -10.30 23.36 -3.80
C GLY A 319 -11.74 23.50 -3.32
N ALA A 320 -12.75 22.80 -3.85
CA ALA A 320 -14.09 22.79 -3.24
C ALA A 320 -15.01 21.72 -3.83
N ALA A 321 -15.71 21.03 -2.94
CA ALA A 321 -16.97 20.37 -3.25
C ALA A 321 -18.10 21.44 -3.26
N PRO A 322 -19.30 21.12 -3.77
CA PRO A 322 -20.34 22.10 -4.02
C PRO A 322 -20.91 22.64 -2.69
N GLY A 323 -20.89 23.96 -2.51
CA GLY A 323 -21.56 24.66 -1.40
C GLY A 323 -20.69 25.02 -0.19
N GLY A 324 -19.40 25.32 -0.37
CA GLY A 324 -18.62 25.94 0.71
C GLY A 324 -19.00 27.42 0.85
N ASP A 325 -19.40 27.85 2.04
CA ASP A 325 -19.69 29.25 2.39
C ASP A 325 -18.57 30.17 1.87
N VAL A 326 -18.88 30.99 0.87
CA VAL A 326 -17.92 31.98 0.36
C VAL A 326 -17.85 33.10 1.39
N HIS A 327 -16.69 33.24 2.04
CA HIS A 327 -16.48 34.36 2.95
C HIS A 327 -16.09 35.61 2.15
N TYR A 328 -17.07 36.48 1.91
CA TYR A 328 -16.84 37.82 1.39
C TYR A 328 -16.31 38.71 2.52
N GLY A 329 -15.07 39.18 2.37
CA GLY A 329 -14.35 39.96 3.39
C GLY A 329 -14.09 41.41 3.00
N HIS A 330 -14.51 41.84 1.80
CA HIS A 330 -14.27 43.20 1.29
C HIS A 330 -15.38 43.62 0.31
N ALA A 331 -15.67 44.92 0.24
CA ALA A 331 -16.60 45.45 -0.76
C ALA A 331 -15.98 45.49 -2.17
N VAL A 332 -16.79 45.39 -3.22
CA VAL A 332 -16.26 45.45 -4.61
C VAL A 332 -15.74 46.85 -4.97
N LEU A 333 -16.37 47.90 -4.43
CA LEU A 333 -16.04 49.31 -4.62
C LEU A 333 -16.15 50.07 -3.29
N ASP A 334 -15.38 51.14 -3.11
CA ASP A 334 -15.55 51.99 -1.91
C ASP A 334 -16.86 52.78 -1.97
N LYS A 335 -17.23 53.25 -3.18
CA LYS A 335 -18.45 54.04 -3.41
C LYS A 335 -19.01 53.79 -4.81
N ALA A 336 -20.31 53.55 -4.91
CA ALA A 336 -20.97 53.31 -6.19
C ALA A 336 -22.43 53.73 -6.21
N THR A 337 -22.95 53.97 -7.41
CA THR A 337 -24.39 54.16 -7.65
C THR A 337 -24.93 53.01 -8.49
N LEU A 338 -25.87 52.24 -7.97
CA LEU A 338 -26.55 51.18 -8.74
C LEU A 338 -27.45 51.82 -9.80
N THR A 339 -27.11 51.59 -11.07
CA THR A 339 -27.79 52.17 -12.24
C THR A 339 -28.67 51.18 -12.98
N SER A 340 -28.38 49.88 -12.90
CA SER A 340 -29.22 48.80 -13.44
C SER A 340 -29.11 47.56 -12.56
N ALA A 341 -30.25 47.01 -12.16
CA ALA A 341 -30.36 45.76 -11.42
C ALA A 341 -30.28 44.53 -12.33
N TYR A 342 -30.16 43.35 -11.72
CA TYR A 342 -30.26 42.04 -12.35
C TYR A 342 -31.69 41.76 -12.87
N GLY A 343 -31.80 40.98 -13.95
CA GLY A 343 -33.08 40.50 -14.47
C GLY A 343 -33.58 41.18 -15.76
N ALA A 344 -34.88 41.08 -16.03
CA ALA A 344 -35.48 41.57 -17.27
C ALA A 344 -35.47 43.09 -17.36
N ARG A 345 -34.91 43.64 -18.46
CA ARG A 345 -34.90 45.08 -18.75
C ARG A 345 -35.14 45.37 -20.22
N VAL A 346 -35.46 46.62 -20.55
CA VAL A 346 -35.43 47.09 -21.93
C VAL A 346 -34.00 47.52 -22.28
N ASP A 347 -33.37 46.87 -23.25
CA ASP A 347 -31.99 47.17 -23.67
C ASP A 347 -31.88 48.64 -24.12
N PRO A 348 -30.98 49.42 -23.52
CA PRO A 348 -30.92 50.86 -23.76
C PRO A 348 -30.49 51.24 -25.18
N LEU A 349 -29.78 50.35 -25.90
CA LEU A 349 -29.32 50.58 -27.28
C LEU A 349 -30.36 50.12 -28.32
N THR A 350 -31.02 48.98 -28.07
CA THR A 350 -31.90 48.34 -29.07
C THR A 350 -33.40 48.53 -28.80
N LYS A 351 -33.76 49.04 -27.62
CA LYS A 351 -35.15 49.27 -27.16
C LYS A 351 -36.01 47.99 -27.12
N LYS A 352 -35.39 46.82 -27.10
CA LYS A 352 -36.06 45.50 -26.99
C LYS A 352 -35.87 44.92 -25.60
N GLU A 353 -36.75 44.01 -25.19
CA GLU A 353 -36.54 43.24 -23.95
C GLU A 353 -35.22 42.45 -24.03
N ALA A 354 -34.42 42.56 -22.98
CA ALA A 354 -33.15 41.87 -22.82
C ALA A 354 -32.99 41.42 -21.36
N TRP A 355 -32.28 40.31 -21.17
CA TRP A 355 -31.97 39.79 -19.85
C TRP A 355 -30.62 40.34 -19.38
N HIS A 356 -30.59 40.94 -18.19
CA HIS A 356 -29.38 41.44 -17.56
C HIS A 356 -28.85 40.40 -16.56
N MET A 357 -27.67 39.84 -16.85
CA MET A 357 -27.07 38.75 -16.05
C MET A 357 -26.27 39.24 -14.84
N GLY A 358 -26.31 40.53 -14.52
CA GLY A 358 -25.56 41.15 -13.43
C GLY A 358 -26.14 42.48 -12.98
N VAL A 359 -25.34 43.28 -12.27
CA VAL A 359 -25.65 44.65 -11.87
C VAL A 359 -24.67 45.66 -12.47
N ASP A 360 -25.16 46.85 -12.77
CA ASP A 360 -24.37 47.95 -13.32
C ASP A 360 -24.14 49.01 -12.23
N LEU A 361 -22.89 49.13 -11.76
CA LEU A 361 -22.46 50.03 -10.70
C LEU A 361 -21.69 51.22 -11.29
N ALA A 362 -22.32 52.40 -11.32
CA ALA A 362 -21.67 53.63 -11.78
C ALA A 362 -20.72 54.19 -10.72
N ALA A 363 -19.48 54.44 -11.14
CA ALA A 363 -18.43 55.10 -10.38
C ALA A 363 -17.51 55.86 -11.35
N PRO A 364 -16.71 56.84 -10.89
CA PRO A 364 -15.76 57.53 -11.74
C PRO A 364 -14.82 56.57 -12.48
N LYS A 365 -14.33 56.97 -13.66
CA LYS A 365 -13.39 56.15 -14.43
C LYS A 365 -12.13 55.89 -13.60
N ASP A 366 -11.60 54.68 -13.72
CA ASP A 366 -10.41 54.16 -13.02
C ASP A 366 -10.56 54.02 -11.50
N THR A 367 -11.78 54.17 -10.94
CA THR A 367 -12.08 53.81 -9.55
C THR A 367 -11.62 52.37 -9.30
N PRO A 368 -10.83 52.09 -8.25
CA PRO A 368 -10.35 50.74 -7.96
C PRO A 368 -11.48 49.74 -7.79
N VAL A 369 -11.39 48.60 -8.46
CA VAL A 369 -12.27 47.44 -8.28
C VAL A 369 -11.52 46.41 -7.47
N TYR A 370 -12.08 45.96 -6.35
CA TYR A 370 -11.44 45.02 -5.43
C TYR A 370 -12.07 43.63 -5.49
N ALA A 371 -11.28 42.62 -5.14
CA ALA A 371 -11.75 41.26 -4.96
C ALA A 371 -12.57 41.17 -3.65
N PRO A 372 -13.86 40.79 -3.70
CA PRO A 372 -14.67 40.74 -2.48
C PRO A 372 -14.37 39.50 -1.61
N ALA A 373 -13.77 38.47 -2.20
CA ALA A 373 -13.32 37.25 -1.52
C ALA A 373 -11.97 36.80 -2.08
N ALA A 374 -11.27 35.95 -1.34
CA ALA A 374 -10.07 35.30 -1.84
C ALA A 374 -10.44 34.32 -2.98
N GLY A 375 -9.63 34.26 -4.04
CA GLY A 375 -9.94 33.44 -5.21
C GLY A 375 -8.82 33.41 -6.24
N MET A 376 -9.07 32.71 -7.35
CA MET A 376 -8.16 32.62 -8.49
C MET A 376 -8.77 33.30 -9.71
N VAL A 377 -8.00 34.15 -10.38
CA VAL A 377 -8.38 34.78 -11.65
C VAL A 377 -8.36 33.71 -12.74
N VAL A 378 -9.54 33.35 -13.27
CA VAL A 378 -9.69 32.34 -14.34
C VAL A 378 -9.77 32.95 -15.73
N PHE A 379 -9.90 34.27 -15.82
CA PHE A 379 -9.78 35.02 -17.08
C PHE A 379 -9.43 36.47 -16.78
N ALA A 380 -8.50 37.05 -17.55
CA ALA A 380 -8.17 38.47 -17.51
C ALA A 380 -7.83 38.95 -18.92
N GLY A 381 -8.73 39.72 -19.55
CA GLY A 381 -8.51 40.19 -20.93
C GLY A 381 -9.75 40.80 -21.56
N ASP A 382 -9.68 41.09 -22.86
CA ASP A 382 -10.84 41.58 -23.62
C ASP A 382 -11.77 40.43 -24.01
N LYS A 383 -13.08 40.61 -23.79
CA LYS A 383 -14.12 39.65 -24.15
C LYS A 383 -15.22 40.38 -24.91
N GLN A 384 -15.57 39.86 -26.08
CA GLN A 384 -16.54 40.49 -26.98
C GLN A 384 -17.85 40.83 -26.25
N GLY A 385 -18.25 42.10 -26.34
CA GLY A 385 -19.45 42.64 -25.67
C GLY A 385 -19.23 43.12 -24.24
N TYR A 386 -18.33 42.47 -23.48
CA TYR A 386 -18.00 42.84 -22.10
C TYR A 386 -16.79 43.79 -21.98
N GLY A 387 -15.98 43.93 -23.04
CA GLY A 387 -14.75 44.72 -22.98
C GLY A 387 -13.68 44.04 -22.14
N ASN A 388 -12.90 44.82 -21.40
CA ASN A 388 -11.95 44.25 -20.44
C ASN A 388 -12.69 43.59 -19.28
N VAL A 389 -12.38 42.32 -19.04
CA VAL A 389 -13.02 41.48 -18.04
C VAL A 389 -11.99 40.83 -17.14
N VAL A 390 -12.32 40.74 -15.86
CA VAL A 390 -11.71 39.81 -14.91
C VAL A 390 -12.79 38.80 -14.47
N GLU A 391 -12.51 37.51 -14.57
CA GLU A 391 -13.33 36.45 -13.96
C GLU A 391 -12.57 35.86 -12.77
N LEU A 392 -13.17 35.92 -11.59
CA LEU A 392 -12.60 35.46 -10.32
C LEU A 392 -13.37 34.24 -9.82
N GLN A 393 -12.70 33.10 -9.72
CA GLN A 393 -13.23 31.89 -9.11
C GLN A 393 -12.96 31.92 -7.60
N VAL A 394 -14.03 32.06 -6.80
CA VAL A 394 -13.93 32.18 -5.33
C VAL A 394 -14.24 30.86 -4.62
N SER A 395 -14.96 29.94 -5.28
CA SER A 395 -15.12 28.54 -4.88
C SER A 395 -15.41 27.68 -6.11
N ASP A 396 -15.45 26.35 -6.03
CA ASP A 396 -15.68 25.49 -7.22
C ASP A 396 -17.06 25.63 -7.84
N GLN A 397 -17.99 26.34 -7.19
CA GLN A 397 -19.30 26.64 -7.75
C GLN A 397 -19.49 28.13 -8.03
N VAL A 398 -18.82 29.02 -7.29
CA VAL A 398 -19.06 30.47 -7.38
C VAL A 398 -17.95 31.17 -8.15
N LYS A 399 -18.36 31.90 -9.20
CA LYS A 399 -17.49 32.74 -10.01
C LYS A 399 -18.08 34.15 -10.14
N LEU A 400 -17.24 35.14 -9.94
CA LEU A 400 -17.57 36.55 -10.12
C LEU A 400 -17.00 37.04 -11.45
N ARG A 401 -17.76 37.82 -12.20
CA ARG A 401 -17.29 38.48 -13.43
C ARG A 401 -17.36 39.98 -13.27
N PHE A 402 -16.24 40.65 -13.53
CA PHE A 402 -16.08 42.10 -13.49
C PHE A 402 -15.82 42.59 -14.92
N GLY A 403 -16.83 43.15 -15.57
CA GLY A 403 -16.77 43.60 -16.96
C GLY A 403 -16.62 45.10 -17.13
N GLN A 404 -16.36 45.51 -18.38
CA GLN A 404 -16.25 46.89 -18.86
C GLN A 404 -15.12 47.71 -18.20
N LEU A 405 -14.11 47.02 -17.66
CA LEU A 405 -13.01 47.65 -16.93
C LEU A 405 -12.22 48.61 -17.85
N ALA A 406 -11.69 49.69 -17.29
CA ALA A 406 -10.76 50.58 -18.00
C ALA A 406 -9.35 49.98 -18.00
N THR A 407 -8.94 49.44 -16.86
CA THR A 407 -7.64 48.80 -16.66
C THR A 407 -7.81 47.47 -15.93
N ILE A 408 -7.00 46.48 -16.31
CA ILE A 408 -6.87 45.22 -15.60
C ILE A 408 -5.56 45.26 -14.81
N ALA A 409 -5.62 44.97 -13.51
CA ALA A 409 -4.46 45.01 -12.61
C ALA A 409 -3.90 43.61 -12.28
N VAL A 410 -4.57 42.55 -12.76
CA VAL A 410 -4.25 41.14 -12.49
C VAL A 410 -4.11 40.33 -13.77
N GLN A 411 -3.53 39.13 -13.68
CA GLN A 411 -3.35 38.22 -14.82
C GLN A 411 -4.11 36.91 -14.63
N GLU A 412 -4.41 36.22 -15.74
CA GLU A 412 -5.01 34.89 -15.68
C GLU A 412 -4.10 33.91 -14.94
N GLY A 413 -4.67 33.15 -14.00
CA GLY A 413 -3.97 32.24 -13.09
C GLY A 413 -3.49 32.89 -11.79
N GLU A 414 -3.63 34.20 -11.62
CA GLU A 414 -3.24 34.91 -10.39
C GLU A 414 -4.19 34.59 -9.23
N THR A 415 -3.64 34.32 -8.05
CA THR A 415 -4.42 34.15 -6.80
C THR A 415 -4.48 35.48 -6.06
N VAL A 416 -5.69 35.93 -5.73
CA VAL A 416 -5.96 37.19 -5.01
C VAL A 416 -6.60 36.92 -3.66
N LYS A 417 -6.39 37.83 -2.71
CA LYS A 417 -7.06 37.90 -1.41
C LYS A 417 -8.24 38.86 -1.47
N ALA A 418 -9.15 38.79 -0.50
CA ALA A 418 -10.16 39.82 -0.33
C ALA A 418 -9.49 41.19 -0.12
N GLY A 419 -9.93 42.21 -0.87
CA GLY A 419 -9.36 43.56 -0.89
C GLY A 419 -8.25 43.79 -1.91
N ASP A 420 -7.76 42.76 -2.61
CA ASP A 420 -6.77 42.96 -3.67
C ASP A 420 -7.41 43.65 -4.88
N ARG A 421 -6.67 44.57 -5.51
CA ARG A 421 -7.16 45.34 -6.66
C ARG A 421 -7.16 44.48 -7.93
N LEU A 422 -8.33 44.29 -8.51
CA LEU A 422 -8.54 43.57 -9.77
C LEU A 422 -8.40 44.48 -11.00
N GLY A 423 -8.76 45.75 -10.86
CA GLY A 423 -8.77 46.68 -11.99
C GLY A 423 -9.29 48.07 -11.65
N GLY A 424 -9.75 48.76 -12.69
CA GLY A 424 -10.35 50.08 -12.62
C GLY A 424 -11.67 50.13 -13.38
N VAL A 425 -12.68 50.78 -12.80
CA VAL A 425 -13.99 50.99 -13.44
C VAL A 425 -13.83 51.69 -14.79
N GLY A 426 -14.59 51.27 -15.81
CA GLY A 426 -14.43 51.79 -17.16
C GLY A 426 -15.71 51.85 -17.97
N ALA A 427 -15.52 51.91 -19.29
CA ALA A 427 -16.59 51.90 -20.29
C ALA A 427 -16.15 51.11 -21.53
N SER A 428 -15.31 50.08 -21.35
CA SER A 428 -14.84 49.25 -22.46
C SER A 428 -15.94 48.29 -22.93
N GLY A 429 -15.86 47.81 -24.18
CA GLY A 429 -16.87 46.93 -24.74
C GLY A 429 -18.19 47.64 -25.05
N ARG A 430 -19.33 46.94 -24.84
CA ARG A 430 -20.66 47.48 -25.09
C ARG A 430 -21.21 48.17 -23.84
N ALA A 431 -20.75 49.40 -23.57
CA ALA A 431 -21.16 50.22 -22.44
C ALA A 431 -21.81 51.54 -22.90
N THR A 432 -22.85 52.00 -22.21
CA THR A 432 -23.52 53.30 -22.48
C THR A 432 -22.92 54.46 -21.67
N GLY A 433 -22.07 54.15 -20.69
CA GLY A 433 -21.44 55.10 -19.78
C GLY A 433 -20.40 54.40 -18.91
N VAL A 434 -19.73 55.14 -18.04
CA VAL A 434 -18.70 54.58 -17.14
C VAL A 434 -19.37 53.84 -15.98
N HIS A 435 -19.18 52.52 -15.92
CA HIS A 435 -19.71 51.65 -14.86
C HIS A 435 -18.91 50.34 -14.77
N LEU A 436 -19.07 49.65 -13.63
CA LEU A 436 -18.67 48.27 -13.46
C LEU A 436 -19.89 47.37 -13.69
N HIS A 437 -19.75 46.40 -14.58
CA HIS A 437 -20.71 45.32 -14.73
C HIS A 437 -20.28 44.13 -13.89
N LEU A 438 -21.04 43.79 -12.85
CA LEU A 438 -20.75 42.68 -11.94
C LEU A 438 -21.78 41.55 -12.11
N GLU A 439 -21.30 40.33 -12.37
CA GLU A 439 -22.14 39.12 -12.40
C GLU A 439 -21.68 38.12 -11.34
N VAL A 440 -22.63 37.41 -10.71
CA VAL A 440 -22.39 36.25 -9.84
C VAL A 440 -22.89 35.00 -10.56
N TRP A 441 -22.03 33.99 -10.68
CA TRP A 441 -22.33 32.74 -11.37
C TRP A 441 -22.19 31.55 -10.42
N HIS A 442 -23.27 30.78 -10.26
CA HIS A 442 -23.22 29.46 -9.62
C HIS A 442 -23.28 28.38 -10.70
N GLY A 443 -22.14 27.76 -10.98
CA GLY A 443 -21.98 26.82 -12.10
C GLY A 443 -22.28 27.49 -13.44
N ALA A 444 -23.39 27.10 -14.08
CA ALA A 444 -23.80 27.60 -15.40
C ALA A 444 -24.89 28.69 -15.34
N GLN A 445 -25.37 29.06 -14.16
CA GLN A 445 -26.48 29.99 -13.97
C GLN A 445 -26.01 31.28 -13.27
N SER A 446 -26.46 32.43 -13.77
CA SER A 446 -26.26 33.73 -13.11
C SER A 446 -27.30 33.95 -12.01
N TYR A 447 -26.88 34.60 -10.92
CA TYR A 447 -27.72 35.00 -9.80
C TYR A 447 -27.63 36.50 -9.57
N ASP A 448 -28.61 37.07 -8.87
CA ASP A 448 -28.61 38.50 -8.54
C ASP A 448 -27.50 38.80 -7.52
N PRO A 449 -26.49 39.63 -7.87
CA PRO A 449 -25.44 40.04 -6.94
C PRO A 449 -25.97 40.77 -5.70
N MET A 450 -27.18 41.33 -5.73
CA MET A 450 -27.81 41.97 -4.56
C MET A 450 -28.41 40.98 -3.55
N GLU A 451 -28.69 39.74 -3.96
CA GLU A 451 -29.26 38.69 -3.11
C GLU A 451 -28.21 37.67 -2.65
N GLU A 452 -26.95 37.82 -3.08
CA GLU A 452 -25.84 36.97 -2.69
C GLU A 452 -25.43 37.24 -1.23
N ASP A 453 -25.55 36.22 -0.38
CA ASP A 453 -25.33 36.36 1.07
C ASP A 453 -23.88 36.78 1.38
N GLY A 454 -23.73 37.85 2.16
CA GLY A 454 -22.44 38.43 2.54
C GLY A 454 -21.72 39.27 1.46
N LEU A 455 -22.17 39.28 0.20
CA LEU A 455 -21.53 40.08 -0.85
C LEU A 455 -21.87 41.57 -0.69
N VAL A 456 -20.84 42.41 -0.51
CA VAL A 456 -20.99 43.86 -0.42
C VAL A 456 -20.59 44.51 -1.75
N LEU A 457 -21.56 45.11 -2.45
CA LEU A 457 -21.32 45.75 -3.76
C LEU A 457 -20.49 47.04 -3.66
N ALA A 458 -20.76 47.86 -2.65
CA ALA A 458 -19.94 49.00 -2.29
C ALA A 458 -20.11 49.36 -0.81
N ASP A 459 -19.10 49.94 -0.18
CA ASP A 459 -19.21 50.43 1.20
C ASP A 459 -20.23 51.58 1.31
N ASP A 460 -20.24 52.49 0.33
CA ASP A 460 -21.25 53.52 0.14
C ASP A 460 -22.03 53.29 -1.17
N LEU A 461 -23.16 52.57 -1.08
CA LEU A 461 -24.02 52.24 -2.21
C LEU A 461 -25.27 53.13 -2.28
N THR A 462 -25.40 53.90 -3.36
CA THR A 462 -26.63 54.64 -3.68
C THR A 462 -27.47 53.88 -4.72
N ILE A 463 -28.74 53.61 -4.44
CA ILE A 463 -29.65 52.94 -5.40
C ILE A 463 -30.45 53.99 -6.18
N MET A 464 -30.31 54.05 -7.50
CA MET A 464 -31.16 54.93 -8.32
C MET A 464 -32.57 54.37 -8.44
N ALA A 465 -33.59 55.21 -8.29
CA ALA A 465 -34.99 54.81 -8.49
C ALA A 465 -35.26 54.25 -9.91
N SER A 466 -34.47 54.64 -10.90
CA SER A 466 -34.53 54.17 -12.28
C SER A 466 -33.77 52.85 -12.53
N SER A 467 -33.11 52.27 -11.52
CA SER A 467 -32.28 51.07 -11.68
C SER A 467 -33.06 49.77 -11.87
N GLY A 468 -34.36 49.78 -11.56
CA GLY A 468 -35.19 48.57 -11.54
C GLY A 468 -34.96 47.69 -10.31
N ALA A 469 -34.07 48.07 -9.38
CA ALA A 469 -33.87 47.35 -8.12
C ALA A 469 -35.09 47.48 -7.21
N LYS A 470 -35.50 46.38 -6.59
CA LYS A 470 -36.54 46.39 -5.54
C LYS A 470 -35.91 47.01 -4.27
N PRO A 471 -36.56 47.98 -3.59
CA PRO A 471 -35.99 48.57 -2.38
C PRO A 471 -35.78 47.49 -1.31
N PRO A 472 -34.67 47.55 -0.53
CA PRO A 472 -34.39 46.54 0.49
C PRO A 472 -35.52 46.48 1.50
N VAL A 473 -36.03 45.27 1.76
CA VAL A 473 -37.01 45.03 2.82
C VAL A 473 -36.31 45.30 4.15
N ALA A 474 -36.84 46.24 4.94
CA ALA A 474 -36.31 46.54 6.27
C ALA A 474 -36.24 45.25 7.11
N PRO A 475 -35.14 45.00 7.84
CA PRO A 475 -35.01 43.81 8.66
C PRO A 475 -36.08 43.82 9.75
N LEU A 476 -36.95 42.80 9.78
CA LEU A 476 -37.75 42.52 10.97
C LEU A 476 -36.78 42.25 12.12
N ALA A 477 -36.96 42.99 13.22
CA ALA A 477 -36.23 42.76 14.46
C ALA A 477 -36.29 41.28 14.86
N PRO A 478 -35.19 40.67 15.31
CA PRO A 478 -35.20 39.28 15.76
C PRO A 478 -36.12 39.17 16.98
N ALA A 479 -37.17 38.37 16.84
CA ALA A 479 -37.95 37.91 17.97
C ALA A 479 -37.03 37.14 18.93
N ALA A 480 -37.14 37.44 20.22
CA ALA A 480 -36.43 36.77 21.29
C ALA A 480 -36.57 35.23 21.16
N PRO A 481 -35.51 34.45 21.42
CA PRO A 481 -35.61 33.01 21.41
C PRO A 481 -36.51 32.55 22.55
N ALA A 482 -37.60 31.87 22.20
CA ALA A 482 -38.40 31.09 23.13
C ALA A 482 -37.56 29.90 23.62
N GLU A 483 -37.57 29.69 24.93
CA GLU A 483 -36.94 28.58 25.63
C GLU A 483 -37.37 27.22 25.03
N PRO A 484 -36.43 26.32 24.70
CA PRO A 484 -36.75 24.92 24.53
C PRO A 484 -36.82 24.25 25.91
N ASN A 485 -38.03 23.80 26.25
CA ASN A 485 -38.31 22.94 27.40
C ASN A 485 -37.35 21.76 27.48
N ALA A 486 -36.91 21.49 28.71
CA ALA A 486 -36.11 20.34 29.10
C ALA A 486 -36.75 19.02 28.65
N VAL A 487 -35.97 18.23 27.91
CA VAL A 487 -36.15 16.78 27.83
C VAL A 487 -35.01 16.18 28.63
N GLU A 488 -35.33 15.65 29.80
CA GLU A 488 -34.44 14.82 30.60
C GLU A 488 -34.01 13.59 29.78
N THR A 489 -32.70 13.42 29.66
CA THR A 489 -32.09 12.14 29.30
C THR A 489 -31.31 11.67 30.55
N PRO A 490 -31.53 10.43 31.02
CA PRO A 490 -30.89 9.97 32.24
C PRO A 490 -29.40 9.72 32.03
N GLU A 491 -28.65 10.08 33.07
CA GLU A 491 -27.19 9.97 33.23
C GLU A 491 -26.70 8.51 33.05
N PRO A 492 -25.65 8.24 32.25
CA PRO A 492 -25.03 6.92 32.24
C PRO A 492 -24.13 6.78 33.48
N ALA A 493 -24.41 5.74 34.27
CA ALA A 493 -23.62 5.35 35.43
C ALA A 493 -22.13 5.13 35.09
N PRO A 494 -21.20 5.39 36.04
CA PRO A 494 -19.77 5.22 35.81
C PRO A 494 -19.42 3.75 35.58
N ALA A 495 -18.63 3.49 34.53
CA ALA A 495 -18.10 2.17 34.22
C ALA A 495 -17.14 1.69 35.34
N PRO A 496 -17.22 0.41 35.76
CA PRO A 496 -16.28 -0.15 36.73
C PRO A 496 -14.87 -0.29 36.14
N ALA A 497 -13.87 -0.09 36.99
CA ALA A 497 -12.46 -0.24 36.66
C ALA A 497 -12.13 -1.64 36.10
N PRO A 498 -11.19 -1.76 35.13
CA PRO A 498 -10.80 -3.06 34.59
C PRO A 498 -10.08 -3.90 35.66
N PRO A 499 -10.37 -5.22 35.76
CA PRO A 499 -9.63 -6.09 36.65
C PRO A 499 -8.18 -6.24 36.17
N ALA A 500 -7.28 -6.41 37.14
CA ALA A 500 -5.86 -6.61 36.93
C ALA A 500 -5.58 -7.77 35.97
N ALA A 501 -4.60 -7.56 35.07
CA ALA A 501 -4.13 -8.57 34.14
C ALA A 501 -3.64 -9.83 34.89
N PRO A 502 -4.03 -11.05 34.46
CA PRO A 502 -3.41 -12.26 34.98
C PRO A 502 -1.96 -12.33 34.52
N ALA A 503 -1.09 -12.81 35.42
CA ALA A 503 0.33 -13.01 35.17
C ALA A 503 0.55 -13.93 33.96
N ALA A 504 1.63 -13.65 33.21
CA ALA A 504 2.07 -14.45 32.09
C ALA A 504 2.25 -15.93 32.49
N PRO A 505 1.81 -16.90 31.66
CA PRO A 505 2.13 -18.29 31.93
C PRO A 505 3.65 -18.49 31.74
N GLU A 506 4.27 -19.08 32.76
CA GLU A 506 5.66 -19.54 32.68
C GLU A 506 5.82 -20.52 31.52
N ALA A 507 6.97 -20.46 30.85
CA ALA A 507 7.32 -21.37 29.77
C ALA A 507 7.27 -22.82 30.28
N PRO A 508 6.65 -23.76 29.53
CA PRO A 508 6.63 -25.15 29.96
C PRO A 508 8.06 -25.70 29.93
N THR A 509 8.58 -26.03 31.10
CA THR A 509 9.71 -26.95 31.25
C THR A 509 9.30 -28.29 30.64
N TYR A 510 10.01 -28.72 29.59
CA TYR A 510 9.86 -30.05 29.01
C TYR A 510 10.23 -31.09 30.08
N VAL A 511 9.22 -31.68 30.72
CA VAL A 511 9.37 -32.91 31.48
C VAL A 511 9.17 -34.04 30.48
N VAL A 512 10.22 -34.85 30.26
CA VAL A 512 10.09 -36.11 29.52
C VAL A 512 9.03 -36.96 30.26
N PRO A 513 7.91 -37.34 29.62
CA PRO A 513 6.89 -38.11 30.32
C PRO A 513 7.48 -39.45 30.77
N ALA A 514 7.07 -39.94 31.96
CA ALA A 514 7.41 -41.27 32.49
C ALA A 514 7.14 -42.43 31.49
N ALA A 515 6.38 -42.17 30.43
CA ALA A 515 6.20 -43.09 29.31
C ALA A 515 7.51 -43.49 28.60
N CYS A 516 8.56 -42.65 28.62
CA CYS A 516 9.84 -43.00 28.01
C CYS A 516 10.69 -43.97 28.84
N GLU A 517 10.49 -44.05 30.18
CA GLU A 517 11.19 -45.04 31.02
C GLU A 517 10.66 -46.47 30.78
N GLY A 518 9.37 -46.62 30.47
CA GLY A 518 8.79 -47.91 30.08
C GLY A 518 9.30 -48.44 28.73
N VAL A 519 9.78 -47.56 27.85
CA VAL A 519 10.23 -47.89 26.49
C VAL A 519 11.54 -48.66 26.50
N MET A 520 12.53 -48.19 27.26
CA MET A 520 13.83 -48.87 27.35
C MET A 520 13.68 -50.26 27.96
N ASN A 521 12.82 -50.39 28.97
CA ASN A 521 12.57 -51.66 29.66
C ASN A 521 11.84 -52.69 28.78
N TRP A 522 10.90 -52.25 27.92
CA TRP A 522 10.20 -53.14 26.97
C TRP A 522 11.13 -53.66 25.85
N ILE A 523 12.03 -52.80 25.35
CA ILE A 523 13.04 -53.15 24.34
C ILE A 523 14.05 -54.16 24.91
N GLU A 524 14.50 -53.98 26.15
CA GLU A 524 15.51 -54.86 26.77
C GLU A 524 14.99 -56.26 27.16
N THR A 525 13.68 -56.39 27.44
CA THR A 525 13.09 -57.64 27.95
C THR A 525 12.46 -58.55 26.89
N SER A 526 12.28 -58.07 25.65
CA SER A 526 11.60 -58.83 24.60
C SER A 526 12.60 -59.62 23.74
N PRO A 527 12.51 -60.97 23.67
CA PRO A 527 13.43 -61.75 22.86
C PRO A 527 13.22 -61.46 21.37
N LEU A 528 14.33 -61.18 20.67
CA LEU A 528 14.34 -60.98 19.21
C LEU A 528 13.80 -62.23 18.49
N PRO A 529 13.10 -62.08 17.35
CA PRO A 529 12.61 -63.23 16.59
C PRO A 529 13.77 -64.15 16.19
N ALA A 530 13.67 -65.45 16.47
CA ALA A 530 14.73 -66.42 16.14
C ALA A 530 15.10 -66.43 14.64
N SER A 531 14.13 -66.14 13.77
CA SER A 531 14.39 -66.02 12.34
C SER A 531 15.22 -64.79 11.98
N TRP A 532 15.15 -63.71 12.77
CA TRP A 532 15.93 -62.50 12.56
C TRP A 532 17.37 -62.68 13.07
N THR A 533 17.56 -63.30 14.23
CA THR A 533 18.90 -63.56 14.77
C THR A 533 19.72 -64.48 13.84
N GLU A 534 19.09 -65.50 13.25
CA GLU A 534 19.74 -66.36 12.25
C GLU A 534 20.11 -65.58 10.96
N ARG A 535 19.25 -64.67 10.50
CA ARG A 535 19.53 -63.80 9.34
C ARG A 535 20.65 -62.80 9.63
N LEU A 536 20.66 -62.19 10.81
CA LEU A 536 21.68 -61.24 11.23
C LEU A 536 23.07 -61.88 11.20
N GLU A 537 23.21 -63.07 11.77
CA GLU A 537 24.49 -63.78 11.79
C GLU A 537 24.96 -64.15 10.38
N LYS A 538 24.03 -64.54 9.49
CA LYS A 538 24.34 -64.79 8.07
C LYS A 538 24.78 -63.52 7.35
N ALA A 539 24.12 -62.38 7.59
CA ALA A 539 24.47 -61.09 6.99
C ALA A 539 25.83 -60.58 7.51
N ARG A 540 26.11 -60.72 8.81
CA ARG A 540 27.41 -60.41 9.42
C ARG A 540 28.54 -61.24 8.81
N ALA A 541 28.33 -62.54 8.63
CA ALA A 541 29.30 -63.41 7.98
C ALA A 541 29.57 -62.99 6.53
N ALA A 542 28.54 -62.62 5.77
CA ALA A 542 28.68 -62.15 4.39
C ALA A 542 29.40 -60.80 4.29
N ASN A 543 29.06 -59.84 5.15
CA ASN A 543 29.73 -58.53 5.19
C ASN A 543 31.21 -58.66 5.60
N LYS A 544 31.52 -59.53 6.57
CA LYS A 544 32.90 -59.85 6.96
C LYS A 544 33.68 -60.49 5.81
N ALA A 545 33.07 -61.40 5.05
CA ALA A 545 33.69 -61.99 3.87
C ALA A 545 33.92 -60.97 2.73
N ALA A 546 33.08 -59.94 2.65
CA ALA A 546 33.23 -58.82 1.72
C ALA A 546 34.19 -57.72 2.20
N GLY A 547 34.83 -57.88 3.38
CA GLY A 547 35.74 -56.89 3.95
C GLY A 547 35.06 -55.64 4.54
N LEU A 548 33.74 -55.68 4.73
CA LEU A 548 32.95 -54.57 5.27
C LEU A 548 32.87 -54.68 6.79
N SER A 549 33.22 -53.60 7.49
CA SER A 549 33.00 -53.43 8.93
C SER A 549 32.22 -52.14 9.21
N LEU A 550 31.46 -52.14 10.31
CA LEU A 550 30.87 -50.91 10.83
C LEU A 550 31.97 -50.11 11.51
N LYS A 551 32.02 -48.80 11.24
CA LYS A 551 32.94 -47.88 11.91
C LYS A 551 32.68 -47.89 13.41
N GLU A 552 33.72 -48.04 14.23
CA GLU A 552 33.58 -48.07 15.70
C GLU A 552 33.06 -46.72 16.27
N ASP A 553 33.20 -45.63 15.51
CA ASP A 553 32.75 -44.27 15.85
C ASP A 553 31.47 -43.86 15.10
N LEU A 554 30.64 -44.81 14.67
CA LEU A 554 29.38 -44.52 13.98
C LEU A 554 28.42 -43.74 14.88
N ASN A 555 28.28 -42.44 14.59
CA ASN A 555 27.30 -41.58 15.25
C ASN A 555 25.89 -41.84 14.68
N LEU A 556 25.03 -42.51 15.45
CA LEU A 556 23.67 -42.83 15.03
C LEU A 556 22.81 -41.60 14.75
N ASP A 557 23.13 -40.44 15.35
CA ASP A 557 22.42 -39.17 15.10
C ASP A 557 22.74 -38.58 13.71
N GLU A 558 23.82 -39.02 13.07
CA GLU A 558 24.20 -38.63 11.70
C GLU A 558 23.65 -39.59 10.64
N VAL A 559 23.07 -40.72 11.07
CA VAL A 559 22.52 -41.74 10.18
C VAL A 559 21.05 -41.46 9.96
N SER A 560 20.69 -41.06 8.73
CA SER A 560 19.28 -40.88 8.34
C SER A 560 18.62 -42.25 8.12
N TYR A 561 17.66 -42.62 8.97
CA TYR A 561 16.83 -43.80 8.79
C TYR A 561 15.38 -43.42 8.42
N PRO A 562 14.68 -44.26 7.65
CA PRO A 562 13.31 -43.98 7.25
C PRO A 562 12.36 -44.11 8.46
N HIS A 563 11.35 -43.24 8.52
CA HIS A 563 10.34 -43.25 9.59
C HIS A 563 9.00 -43.83 9.09
N PRO A 564 8.28 -44.60 9.93
CA PRO A 564 6.96 -45.14 9.57
C PRO A 564 6.01 -44.04 9.13
N SER A 565 5.22 -44.30 8.09
CA SER A 565 4.15 -43.37 7.72
C SER A 565 3.02 -43.44 8.76
N TYR A 566 2.40 -42.32 9.08
CA TYR A 566 1.31 -42.31 10.05
C TYR A 566 0.03 -42.85 9.39
N PRO A 567 -0.54 -43.99 9.86
CA PRO A 567 -1.69 -44.60 9.20
C PRO A 567 -2.92 -43.69 9.21
N VAL A 568 -3.62 -43.60 8.09
CA VAL A 568 -4.82 -42.74 7.95
C VAL A 568 -5.91 -43.12 8.96
N ALA A 569 -6.09 -44.42 9.23
CA ALA A 569 -7.04 -44.92 10.23
C ALA A 569 -6.65 -44.57 11.69
N ALA A 570 -5.37 -44.35 11.96
CA ALA A 570 -4.91 -43.87 13.26
C ALA A 570 -5.10 -42.35 13.40
N ALA A 571 -5.06 -41.60 12.29
CA ALA A 571 -5.20 -40.14 12.27
C ALA A 571 -6.63 -39.69 12.51
N SER A 572 -7.60 -40.44 11.99
CA SER A 572 -9.03 -40.19 12.24
C SER A 572 -9.43 -40.39 13.71
N GLU A 573 -8.66 -41.16 14.46
CA GLU A 573 -8.98 -41.54 15.85
C GLU A 573 -8.00 -40.97 16.88
N GLY A 574 -7.02 -40.15 16.45
CA GLY A 574 -6.03 -39.53 17.35
C GLY A 574 -5.15 -40.53 18.10
N ARG A 575 -4.96 -41.73 17.56
CA ARG A 575 -4.20 -42.82 18.20
C ARG A 575 -2.70 -42.62 18.02
N SER A 576 -1.89 -42.82 19.06
CA SER A 576 -0.42 -42.76 19.00
C SER A 576 0.19 -44.13 19.33
N ALA A 577 1.27 -44.49 18.65
CA ALA A 577 1.98 -45.74 18.90
C ALA A 577 3.50 -45.55 18.83
N MET A 578 4.22 -46.45 19.49
CA MET A 578 5.67 -46.56 19.46
C MET A 578 6.05 -47.79 18.65
N CYS A 579 7.07 -47.69 17.79
CA CYS A 579 7.48 -48.79 16.92
C CYS A 579 8.99 -49.03 17.00
N GLU A 580 9.38 -50.29 17.15
CA GLU A 580 10.73 -50.80 16.95
C GLU A 580 10.86 -51.31 15.51
N VAL A 581 11.87 -50.84 14.76
CA VAL A 581 12.09 -51.23 13.37
C VAL A 581 13.46 -51.86 13.22
N LEU A 582 13.49 -53.09 12.73
CA LEU A 582 14.67 -53.93 12.51
C LEU A 582 14.89 -54.07 11.00
N PHE A 583 16.13 -53.97 10.52
CA PHE A 583 16.46 -54.15 9.10
C PHE A 583 17.89 -54.65 8.91
N ASP A 584 18.15 -55.29 7.76
CA ASP A 584 19.47 -55.82 7.40
C ASP A 584 20.22 -54.83 6.50
N LEU A 585 21.45 -54.46 6.87
CA LEU A 585 22.36 -53.71 5.99
C LEU A 585 23.12 -54.69 5.09
N GLY A 586 22.66 -54.87 3.85
CA GLY A 586 23.35 -55.70 2.85
C GLY A 586 24.62 -55.03 2.30
N THR A 587 25.41 -55.79 1.53
CA THR A 587 26.66 -55.32 0.89
C THR A 587 26.47 -54.16 -0.10
N GLU A 588 25.24 -53.91 -0.54
CA GLU A 588 24.86 -52.84 -1.46
C GLU A 588 24.49 -51.53 -0.73
N GLY A 589 24.54 -51.51 0.61
CA GLY A 589 24.13 -50.35 1.39
C GLY A 589 22.63 -50.07 1.32
N LEU A 590 21.79 -51.05 1.03
CA LEU A 590 20.31 -50.88 1.12
C LEU A 590 19.80 -51.64 2.34
N PRO A 591 18.90 -51.08 3.17
CA PRO A 591 18.18 -51.85 4.16
C PRO A 591 17.29 -52.84 3.42
N LYS A 592 17.50 -54.12 3.68
CA LYS A 592 16.68 -55.22 3.19
C LYS A 592 15.96 -55.85 4.39
N ASN A 593 14.89 -56.60 4.10
CA ASN A 593 14.18 -57.41 5.10
C ASN A 593 13.73 -56.62 6.33
N VAL A 594 13.12 -55.45 6.11
CA VAL A 594 12.60 -54.58 7.19
C VAL A 594 11.48 -55.31 7.94
N VAL A 595 11.57 -55.35 9.26
CA VAL A 595 10.57 -55.88 10.19
C VAL A 595 10.28 -54.80 11.21
N ALA A 596 9.01 -54.43 11.36
CA ALA A 596 8.60 -53.46 12.37
C ALA A 596 7.65 -54.11 13.40
N ARG A 597 7.78 -53.68 14.66
CA ARG A 597 6.93 -54.08 15.78
C ARG A 597 6.43 -52.82 16.45
N CYS A 598 5.13 -52.70 16.65
CA CYS A 598 4.55 -51.50 17.22
C CYS A 598 3.71 -51.81 18.45
N SER A 599 3.60 -50.85 19.37
CA SER A 599 2.71 -50.93 20.53
C SER A 599 1.23 -50.97 20.14
N ASP A 600 0.90 -50.53 18.92
CA ASP A 600 -0.42 -50.61 18.30
C ASP A 600 -0.32 -51.34 16.95
N PRO A 601 -1.05 -52.45 16.74
CA PRO A 601 -1.04 -53.21 15.48
C PRO A 601 -1.42 -52.40 14.25
N ALA A 602 -2.20 -51.32 14.40
CA ALA A 602 -2.59 -50.45 13.29
C ALA A 602 -1.37 -49.74 12.64
N PHE A 603 -0.26 -49.65 13.36
CA PHE A 603 0.98 -49.03 12.90
C PHE A 603 1.99 -50.05 12.34
N GLU A 604 1.83 -51.36 12.60
CA GLU A 604 2.80 -52.38 12.17
C GLU A 604 2.87 -52.52 10.65
N ALA A 605 1.72 -52.53 9.96
CA ALA A 605 1.68 -52.65 8.49
C ALA A 605 2.35 -51.45 7.80
N SER A 606 2.12 -50.25 8.30
CA SER A 606 2.72 -49.02 7.77
C SER A 606 4.22 -48.92 8.04
N ALA A 607 4.67 -49.46 9.17
CA ALA A 607 6.08 -49.52 9.52
C ALA A 607 6.83 -50.63 8.75
N ALA A 608 6.13 -51.67 8.28
CA ALA A 608 6.71 -52.71 7.43
C ALA A 608 6.87 -52.28 5.95
N GLU A 609 6.08 -51.32 5.48
CA GLU A 609 6.10 -50.81 4.09
C GLU A 609 7.16 -49.72 3.83
N LEU A 610 8.12 -49.51 4.73
CA LEU A 610 9.17 -48.50 4.56
C LEU A 610 9.89 -48.67 3.20
N PRO A 611 9.72 -47.73 2.24
CA PRO A 611 10.38 -47.83 0.95
C PRO A 611 11.90 -47.77 1.16
N GLY A 612 12.60 -48.79 0.66
CA GLY A 612 14.00 -49.09 0.95
C GLY A 612 14.91 -47.86 0.93
N ALA A 613 15.56 -47.60 2.06
CA ALA A 613 16.56 -46.54 2.18
C ALA A 613 17.75 -46.82 1.26
N GLN A 614 18.50 -45.78 0.89
CA GLN A 614 19.78 -45.92 0.23
C GLN A 614 20.86 -45.42 1.19
N PHE A 615 21.70 -46.33 1.69
CA PHE A 615 22.96 -46.00 2.35
C PHE A 615 24.05 -46.04 1.27
N GLU A 616 24.68 -44.89 1.00
CA GLU A 616 25.86 -44.87 0.13
C GLU A 616 27.07 -45.38 0.92
N PRO A 617 27.74 -46.47 0.50
CA PRO A 617 28.97 -46.89 1.13
C PRO A 617 30.05 -45.83 0.87
N VAL A 618 30.48 -45.14 1.92
CA VAL A 618 31.64 -44.23 1.85
C VAL A 618 32.89 -45.07 1.99
N ARG A 619 33.64 -45.19 0.88
CA ARG A 619 34.95 -45.84 0.90
C ARG A 619 35.94 -44.98 1.66
N ASP A 620 36.76 -45.60 2.49
CA ASP A 620 37.85 -44.90 3.16
C ASP A 620 38.93 -44.44 2.16
N ALA A 621 39.94 -43.72 2.64
CA ALA A 621 41.05 -43.23 1.79
C ALA A 621 41.83 -44.36 1.08
N ASN A 622 41.65 -45.62 1.51
CA ASN A 622 42.27 -46.79 0.92
C ASN A 622 41.33 -47.54 -0.05
N GLY A 623 40.10 -47.08 -0.23
CA GLY A 623 39.15 -47.62 -1.20
C GLY A 623 38.34 -48.83 -0.70
N THR A 624 38.34 -49.07 0.60
CA THR A 624 37.55 -50.13 1.28
C THR A 624 36.18 -49.61 1.67
#